data_AF-A0AAW7XFP9-F1
#
_entry.id   AF-A0AAW7XFP9-F1
#
_cell.length_a   1.000
_cell.length_b   1.000
_cell.length_c   1.000
_cell.angle_alpha   90.00
_cell.angle_beta   90.00
_cell.angle_gamma   90.00
#
_symmetry.space_group_name_H-M   'P 1'
#
loop_
_entity.id
_entity.type
_entity.pdbx_description
1 polymer ?
#
loop_
_entity_poly.entity_id
_entity_poly.type
_entity_poly.pdbx_seq_one_letter_code
_entity_poly.pdbx_strand_id
1 'polypeptide(L)' 'PKVLSSFVRNKLIDQVYLPLFGDNLSKQLGTVGDNKRTDRMGMLLLISPPGYGKTTLMEYISERLGLIFMKINGPA' A
#
# COMPACT_ATOMS: atom_id res chain seq x y z
N PRO A 1 13.51 -8.45 -9.94
CA PRO A 1 13.52 -9.02 -8.57
C PRO A 1 12.99 -10.47 -8.56
N LYS A 2 13.71 -11.40 -7.91
CA LYS A 2 13.33 -12.82 -7.85
C LYS A 2 12.11 -12.98 -6.94
N VAL A 3 11.05 -13.55 -7.48
CA VAL A 3 9.72 -13.60 -6.84
C VAL A 3 9.72 -14.63 -5.71
N LEU A 4 9.38 -14.22 -4.49
CA LEU A 4 9.17 -15.12 -3.36
C LEU A 4 7.96 -16.02 -3.66
N SER A 5 8.17 -17.33 -3.64
CA SER A 5 7.20 -18.37 -4.01
C SER A 5 5.99 -18.48 -3.06
N SER A 6 5.97 -17.75 -1.95
CA SER A 6 4.85 -17.71 -1.00
C SER A 6 3.80 -16.64 -1.32
N PHE A 7 4.07 -15.72 -2.25
CA PHE A 7 3.08 -14.73 -2.68
C PHE A 7 2.24 -15.30 -3.83
N VAL A 8 1.02 -15.75 -3.53
CA VAL A 8 0.03 -16.17 -4.54
C VAL A 8 -0.28 -14.97 -5.45
N ARG A 9 0.39 -14.92 -6.59
CA ARG A 9 0.50 -13.75 -7.46
C ARG A 9 -0.83 -13.37 -8.12
N ASN A 10 -1.02 -12.06 -8.33
CA ASN A 10 -2.10 -11.37 -9.04
C ASN A 10 -3.50 -11.41 -8.44
N LYS A 11 -4.02 -12.54 -7.95
CA LYS A 11 -5.40 -12.57 -7.42
C LYS A 11 -5.57 -11.72 -6.16
N LEU A 12 -4.55 -11.68 -5.31
CA LEU A 12 -4.58 -10.94 -4.05
C LEU A 12 -4.43 -9.41 -4.22
N ILE A 13 -3.73 -8.91 -5.24
CA ILE A 13 -3.60 -7.45 -5.43
C ILE A 13 -4.96 -6.84 -5.73
N ASP A 14 -5.62 -7.31 -6.78
CA ASP A 14 -6.85 -6.67 -7.26
C ASP A 14 -8.05 -7.01 -6.38
N GLN A 15 -8.11 -8.22 -5.83
CA GLN A 15 -9.28 -8.68 -5.06
C GLN A 15 -9.18 -8.43 -3.56
N VAL A 16 -7.98 -8.23 -3.02
CA VAL A 16 -7.79 -8.10 -1.56
C VAL A 16 -7.05 -6.81 -1.22
N TYR A 17 -5.91 -6.52 -1.85
CA TYR A 17 -5.07 -5.42 -1.41
C TYR A 17 -5.54 -4.05 -1.91
N LEU A 18 -5.89 -3.89 -3.19
CA LEU A 18 -6.41 -2.63 -3.72
C LEU A 18 -7.66 -2.15 -2.96
N PRO A 19 -8.64 -3.02 -2.63
CA PRO A 19 -9.75 -2.62 -1.77
C PRO A 19 -9.32 -2.21 -0.35
N LEU A 20 -8.27 -2.84 0.22
CA LEU A 20 -7.82 -2.57 1.59
C LEU A 20 -7.08 -1.22 1.74
N PHE A 21 -6.36 -0.75 0.72
CA PHE A 21 -5.61 0.51 0.80
C PHE A 21 -6.00 1.56 -0.24
N GLY A 22 -6.84 1.20 -1.22
CA GLY A 22 -7.24 2.04 -2.34
C GLY A 22 -8.03 3.26 -1.92
N ASP A 23 -8.90 3.14 -0.91
CA ASP A 23 -9.64 4.29 -0.36
C ASP A 23 -8.71 5.31 0.33
N ASN A 24 -7.64 4.85 0.98
CA ASN A 24 -6.64 5.74 1.57
C ASN A 24 -5.75 6.36 0.49
N LEU A 25 -5.39 5.58 -0.54
CA LEU A 25 -4.61 6.05 -1.67
C LEU A 25 -5.40 7.06 -2.52
N SER A 26 -6.69 6.84 -2.76
CA SER A 26 -7.55 7.73 -3.56
C SER A 26 -7.79 9.07 -2.86
N LYS A 27 -7.92 9.07 -1.53
CA LYS A 27 -7.91 10.28 -0.68
C LYS A 27 -6.58 11.03 -0.75
N GLN A 28 -5.44 10.33 -0.68
CA GLN A 28 -4.11 10.95 -0.82
C GLN A 28 -3.89 11.55 -2.23
N LEU A 29 -4.39 10.87 -3.28
CA LEU A 29 -4.31 11.35 -4.67
C LEU A 29 -5.33 12.46 -4.99
N GLY A 30 -6.28 12.74 -4.09
CA GLY A 30 -7.31 13.76 -4.28
C GLY A 30 -8.37 13.40 -5.34
N THR A 31 -8.55 12.10 -5.60
CA THR A 31 -9.45 11.59 -6.67
C THR A 31 -10.89 11.32 -6.19
N VAL A 32 -11.18 11.51 -4.90
CA VAL A 32 -12.50 11.24 -4.30
C VAL A 32 -13.28 12.54 -4.10
N GLY A 33 -14.32 12.76 -4.91
CA GLY A 33 -15.42 13.71 -4.69
C GLY A 33 -15.25 15.11 -5.30
N ASP A 34 -16.20 15.53 -6.14
CA ASP A 34 -16.26 16.86 -6.82
C ASP A 34 -16.46 18.06 -5.88
N ASN A 35 -16.58 17.85 -4.56
CA ASN A 35 -16.93 18.90 -3.62
C ASN A 35 -16.16 18.75 -2.29
N LYS A 36 -15.20 19.67 -2.07
CA LYS A 36 -14.69 20.19 -0.78
C LYS A 36 -13.48 19.52 -0.09
N ARG A 37 -12.52 20.41 0.19
CA ARG A 37 -11.71 20.61 1.41
C ARG A 37 -10.90 19.43 1.98
N THR A 38 -9.59 19.52 1.73
CA THR A 38 -8.48 19.44 2.72
C THR A 38 -8.10 18.16 3.44
N ASP A 39 -8.68 16.99 3.17
CA ASP A 39 -8.18 15.77 3.82
C ASP A 39 -7.28 14.94 2.90
N ARG A 40 -6.34 15.60 2.19
CA ARG A 40 -5.28 14.94 1.39
C ARG A 40 -4.30 14.13 2.26
N MET A 41 -4.46 14.18 3.58
CA MET A 41 -3.62 13.50 4.57
C MET A 41 -4.22 12.13 4.89
N GLY A 42 -4.03 11.17 3.99
CA GLY A 42 -4.27 9.76 4.32
C GLY A 42 -3.08 9.18 5.07
N MET A 43 -3.32 8.35 6.08
CA MET A 43 -2.28 7.53 6.71
C MET A 43 -2.72 6.07 6.63
N LEU A 44 -1.84 5.21 6.13
CA LEU A 44 -2.04 3.77 6.10
C LEU A 44 -1.12 3.13 7.15
N LEU A 45 -1.72 2.52 8.17
CA LEU A 45 -0.98 1.80 9.21
C LEU A 45 -1.14 0.28 9.00
N LEU A 46 -0.03 -0.43 8.83
CA LEU A 46 -0.03 -1.88 8.72
C LEU A 46 0.41 -2.53 10.03
N ILE A 47 -0.53 -3.21 10.69
CA ILE A 47 -0.28 -3.96 11.93
C ILE A 47 -0.40 -5.46 11.64
N SER A 48 0.65 -6.22 11.96
CA SER A 48 0.63 -7.69 11.98
C SER A 48 1.81 -8.22 12.82
N PRO A 49 1.87 -9.53 13.14
CA PRO A 49 3.02 -10.09 13.87
C PRO A 49 4.34 -9.98 13.07
N PRO A 50 5.51 -10.13 13.72
CA PRO A 50 6.80 -10.13 13.03
C PRO A 50 6.88 -11.29 12.02
N GLY A 51 7.48 -11.06 10.85
CA GLY A 51 7.63 -12.07 9.79
C GLY A 51 6.46 -12.20 8.80
N TYR A 52 5.32 -11.54 9.03
CA TYR A 52 4.13 -11.61 8.17
C TYR A 52 4.21 -10.78 6.87
N GLY A 53 5.42 -10.46 6.41
CA GLY A 53 5.62 -9.88 5.06
C GLY A 53 5.13 -8.45 4.83
N LYS A 54 4.86 -7.64 5.87
CA LYS A 54 4.39 -6.24 5.73
C LYS A 54 5.27 -5.39 4.80
N THR A 55 6.59 -5.47 4.97
CA THR A 55 7.55 -4.71 4.14
C THR A 55 7.54 -5.19 2.70
N THR A 56 7.57 -6.51 2.49
CA THR A 56 7.51 -7.12 1.15
C THR A 56 6.21 -6.77 0.43
N LEU A 57 5.09 -6.69 1.15
CA LEU A 57 3.82 -6.24 0.60
C LEU A 57 3.89 -4.79 0.09
N MET A 58 4.46 -3.88 0.88
CA MET A 58 4.63 -2.48 0.49
C MET A 58 5.52 -2.35 -0.75
N GLU A 59 6.68 -3.02 -0.76
CA GLU A 59 7.60 -3.04 -1.91
C GLU A 59 6.91 -3.56 -3.17
N TYR A 60 6.15 -4.65 -3.03
CA TYR A 60 5.42 -5.24 -4.15
C TYR A 60 4.33 -4.33 -4.70
N ILE A 61 3.53 -3.67 -3.85
CA ILE A 61 2.50 -2.73 -4.30
C ILE A 61 3.13 -1.55 -5.04
N SER A 62 4.20 -0.97 -4.50
CA SER A 62 4.89 0.15 -5.12
C SER A 62 5.47 -0.21 -6.49
N GLU A 63 6.07 -1.40 -6.65
CA GLU A 63 6.54 -1.90 -7.95
C GLU A 63 5.39 -2.04 -8.95
N ARG A 64 4.23 -2.55 -8.51
CA ARG A 64 3.07 -2.81 -9.38
C ARG A 64 2.33 -1.55 -9.80
N LEU A 65 2.28 -0.55 -8.93
CA LEU A 65 1.64 0.75 -9.20
C LEU A 65 2.61 1.78 -9.81
N GLY A 66 3.89 1.43 -9.98
CA GLY A 66 4.91 2.34 -10.51
C GLY A 66 5.22 3.51 -9.56
N LEU A 67 5.03 3.32 -8.25
CA LEU A 67 5.25 4.36 -7.24
C LEU A 67 6.71 4.36 -6.77
N ILE A 68 7.23 5.55 -6.48
CA ILE A 68 8.50 5.67 -5.75
C ILE A 68 8.27 5.25 -4.30
N PHE A 69 9.02 4.24 -3.85
CA PHE A 69 8.96 3.73 -2.47
C PHE A 69 10.15 4.23 -1.66
N MET A 70 9.89 5.03 -0.62
CA MET A 70 10.91 5.49 0.32
C MET A 70 10.74 4.78 1.66
N LYS A 71 11.79 4.09 2.10
CA LYS A 71 11.82 3.41 3.40
C LYS A 71 12.55 4.28 4.42
N ILE A 72 11.84 4.68 5.48
CA ILE A 72 12.39 5.39 6.63
C ILE A 72 12.15 4.51 7.86
N ASN A 73 13.21 4.11 8.55
CA ASN A 73 13.09 3.36 9.79
C ASN A 73 12.99 4.35 10.97
N GLY A 74 12.07 4.11 11.91
CA GLY A 74 11.95 4.94 13.12
C GLY A 74 13.17 4.80 14.04
N PRO A 75 13.41 5.79 14.93
CA PRO A 75 14.42 5.66 15.97
C PRO A 75 14.07 4.47 16.88
N ALA A 76 15.10 3.72 17.28
CA ALA A 76 14.98 2.58 18.19
C ALA A 76 14.59 3.02 19.61
#